data_AF-A0A7C9J0W3-F1
#
_entry.id   AF-A0A7C9J0W3-F1
#
_cell.length_a   1.000
_cell.length_b   1.000
_cell.length_c   1.000
_cell.angle_alpha   90.00
_cell.angle_beta   90.00
_cell.angle_gamma   90.00
#
_symmetry.space_group_name_H-M   'P 1'
#
loop_
_entity.id
_entity.type
_entity.pdbx_description
1 polymer ?
#
loop_
_entity_poly.entity_id
_entity_poly.type
_entity_poly.pdbx_seq_one_letter_code
_entity_poly.pdbx_strand_id
1 'polypeptide(L)' 'MDLKATFDAIDADGDGFVTEAEIVAHFPQLPAEALGAYATGLDADGDGRYSFEEFSRLIG' A
#
# COMPACT_ATOMS: atom_id res chain seq x y z
N MET A 1 -10.64 -12.58 -6.06
CA MET A 1 -10.38 -11.14 -5.91
C MET A 1 -8.96 -10.95 -6.40
N ASP A 2 -8.77 -10.18 -7.47
CA ASP A 2 -7.45 -9.93 -8.02
C ASP A 2 -6.73 -8.89 -7.17
N LEU A 3 -5.85 -9.33 -6.27
CA LEU A 3 -4.99 -8.42 -5.51
C LEU A 3 -4.22 -7.48 -6.43
N LYS A 4 -3.77 -8.00 -7.58
CA LYS A 4 -3.06 -7.23 -8.59
C LYS A 4 -3.90 -6.09 -9.14
N ALA A 5 -5.20 -6.28 -9.36
CA ALA A 5 -6.07 -5.21 -9.86
C ALA A 5 -6.30 -4.12 -8.81
N THR A 6 -6.41 -4.48 -7.53
CA THR A 6 -6.48 -3.51 -6.44
C THR A 6 -5.16 -2.76 -6.27
N PHE A 7 -4.04 -3.47 -6.41
CA PHE A 7 -2.70 -2.90 -6.30
C PHE A 7 -2.42 -1.91 -7.45
N ASP A 8 -2.63 -2.32 -8.71
CA ASP A 8 -2.55 -1.47 -9.90
C ASP A 8 -3.50 -0.25 -9.82
N ALA A 9 -4.62 -0.37 -9.09
CA ALA A 9 -5.56 0.74 -8.92
C ALA A 9 -5.13 1.75 -7.86
N ILE A 10 -4.09 1.45 -7.06
CA ILE A 10 -3.55 2.35 -6.03
C ILE A 10 -2.18 2.86 -6.44
N ASP A 11 -1.37 1.98 -7.05
CA ASP A 11 -0.07 2.27 -7.69
C ASP A 11 -0.29 3.26 -8.86
N ALA A 12 -0.12 4.54 -8.57
CA ALA A 12 -0.44 5.62 -9.47
C ALA A 12 0.73 5.95 -10.39
N ASP A 13 1.96 5.71 -9.93
CA ASP A 13 3.17 5.86 -10.74
C ASP A 13 3.52 4.60 -11.55
N GLY A 14 2.91 3.46 -11.22
CA GLY A 14 3.05 2.19 -11.93
C GLY A 14 4.42 1.55 -11.71
N ASP A 15 5.09 1.89 -10.60
CA ASP A 15 6.44 1.43 -10.33
C ASP A 15 6.47 0.05 -9.65
N GLY A 16 5.29 -0.50 -9.32
CA GLY A 16 5.12 -1.80 -8.71
C GLY A 16 5.17 -1.77 -7.18
N PHE A 17 5.19 -0.58 -6.57
CA PHE A 17 5.14 -0.39 -5.13
C PHE A 17 4.11 0.68 -4.78
N VAL A 18 3.25 0.37 -3.81
CA VAL A 18 2.30 1.36 -3.31
C VAL A 18 2.95 2.12 -2.17
N THR A 19 2.95 3.45 -2.22
CA THR A 19 3.43 4.29 -1.11
C THR A 19 2.28 4.81 -0.25
N GLU A 20 2.56 5.20 1.00
CA GLU A 20 1.56 5.87 1.83
C GLU A 20 0.96 7.10 1.14
N ALA A 21 1.78 7.85 0.40
CA ALA A 21 1.35 9.01 -0.36
C ALA A 21 0.30 8.64 -1.42
N GLU A 22 0.49 7.52 -2.12
CA GLU A 22 -0.45 7.03 -3.12
C GLU A 22 -1.73 6.51 -2.49
N ILE A 23 -1.65 5.82 -1.35
CA ILE A 23 -2.85 5.39 -0.62
C ILE A 23 -3.65 6.60 -0.13
N VAL A 24 -3.00 7.63 0.42
CA VAL A 24 -3.70 8.88 0.82
C VAL A 24 -4.31 9.58 -0.40
N ALA A 25 -3.60 9.60 -1.52
CA ALA A 25 -4.10 10.20 -2.76
C ALA A 25 -5.32 9.45 -3.31
N HIS A 26 -5.32 8.11 -3.25
CA HIS A 26 -6.41 7.28 -3.71
C HIS A 26 -7.57 7.14 -2.70
N PHE A 27 -7.26 7.21 -1.41
CA PHE A 27 -8.19 7.12 -0.30
C PHE A 27 -8.04 8.33 0.65
N PRO A 28 -8.53 9.51 0.24
CA PRO A 28 -8.44 10.74 1.06
C PRO A 28 -9.22 10.66 2.39
N GLN A 29 -10.03 9.61 2.55
CA GLN A 29 -10.83 9.30 3.72
C GLN A 29 -10.11 8.39 4.73
N LEU A 30 -8.93 7.86 4.40
CA LEU A 30 -8.10 7.11 5.33
C LEU A 30 -7.21 8.09 6.12
N PRO A 31 -7.31 8.13 7.45
CA PRO A 31 -6.45 8.99 8.26
C PRO A 31 -5.00 8.51 8.18
N ALA A 32 -4.06 9.44 8.00
CA ALA A 32 -2.63 9.16 7.90
C ALA A 32 -2.09 8.36 9.10
N GLU A 33 -2.67 8.54 10.30
CA GLU A 33 -2.33 7.74 11.48
C GLU A 33 -2.73 6.27 11.36
N ALA A 34 -3.86 5.96 10.72
CA ALA A 34 -4.21 4.57 10.45
C ALA A 34 -3.26 3.98 9.43
N LEU A 35 -2.92 4.74 8.38
CA LEU A 35 -1.96 4.36 7.36
C LEU A 35 -0.58 4.06 7.96
N GLY A 36 -0.03 4.94 8.80
CA GLY A 36 1.26 4.69 9.46
C GLY A 36 1.24 3.52 10.45
N ALA A 37 0.09 3.24 11.08
CA ALA A 37 -0.08 2.06 11.94
C ALA A 37 -0.13 0.76 11.13
N TYR A 38 -0.78 0.79 9.95
CA TYR A 38 -0.73 -0.31 8.99
C TYR A 38 0.69 -0.43 8.40
N ALA A 39 1.33 0.70 8.08
CA ALA A 39 2.68 0.80 7.53
C ALA A 39 3.69 0.11 8.39
N THR A 40 3.74 0.47 9.67
CA THR A 40 4.71 -0.08 10.61
C THR A 40 4.55 -1.61 10.78
N GLY A 41 3.36 -2.17 10.53
CA GLY A 41 3.12 -3.62 10.54
C GLY A 41 3.26 -4.31 9.19
N LEU A 42 3.26 -3.56 8.09
CA LEU A 42 3.27 -4.05 6.70
C LEU A 42 4.64 -3.92 6.05
N ASP A 43 5.28 -2.78 6.26
CA ASP A 43 6.61 -2.39 5.76
C ASP A 43 7.66 -3.14 6.57
N ALA A 44 7.94 -4.37 6.13
CA ALA A 44 8.84 -5.28 6.83
C ALA A 44 10.30 -4.88 6.66
N ASP A 45 10.63 -4.19 5.57
CA ASP A 45 11.95 -3.68 5.25
C ASP A 45 12.17 -2.21 5.65
N GLY A 46 11.11 -1.48 6.01
CA GLY A 46 11.18 -0.12 6.52
C GLY A 46 11.44 0.92 5.41
N ASP A 47 11.06 0.64 4.17
CA ASP A 47 11.33 1.49 3.02
C ASP A 47 10.26 2.58 2.79
N GLY A 48 9.15 2.52 3.54
CA GLY A 48 8.01 3.42 3.44
C GLY A 48 7.09 3.14 2.25
N ARG A 49 7.20 1.96 1.65
CA ARG A 49 6.48 1.50 0.47
C ARG A 49 5.99 0.07 0.71
N TYR A 50 5.08 -0.38 -0.15
CA TYR A 50 4.54 -1.73 -0.10
C TYR A 50 4.70 -2.39 -1.44
N SER A 51 5.54 -3.42 -1.47
CA SER A 51 5.73 -4.28 -2.62
C SER A 51 4.48 -5.13 -2.85
N PHE A 52 4.26 -5.56 -4.10
CA PHE A 52 3.19 -6.53 -4.40
C PHE A 52 3.28 -7.81 -3.53
N GLU A 53 4.49 -8.27 -3.19
CA GLU A 53 4.70 -9.40 -2.29
C GLU A 53 4.18 -9.14 -0.86
N GLU A 54 4.45 -7.96 -0.30
CA GLU A 54 4.02 -7.57 1.04
C GLU A 54 2.50 -7.40 1.09
N PHE A 55 1.94 -6.75 0.07
CA PHE A 55 0.51 -6.62 -0.10
C PHE A 55 -0.18 -7.98 -0.28
N SER A 56 0.45 -8.88 -1.04
CA SER A 56 -0.04 -10.25 -1.25
C SER A 56 -0.02 -11.11 0.00
N ARG A 57 0.95 -10.88 0.88
CA ARG A 57 1.06 -11.58 2.16
C ARG A 57 0.05 -11.10 3.20
N LEU A 58 -0.49 -9.90 3.02
CA LEU A 58 -1.51 -9.32 3.92
C LEU A 58 -2.93 -9.79 3.57
N ILE A 59 -3.28 -9.81 2.27
CA ILE A 59 -4.64 -10.13 1.82
C ILE A 59 -4.84 -11.65 1.57
N GLY A 60 -3.75 -12.41 1.41
CA GLY A 60 -3.75 -13.88 1.29
C GLY A 60 -3.70 -14.60 2.62
#